data_AF-G4ZGB7-F1
#
_entry.id   AF-G4ZGB7-F1
#
_cell.length_a   1.000
_cell.length_b   1.000
_cell.length_c   1.000
_cell.angle_alpha   90.00
_cell.angle_beta   90.00
_cell.angle_gamma   90.00
#
_symmetry.space_group_name_H-M   'P 1'
#
loop_
_entity.id
_entity.type
_entity.pdbx_description
1 polymer ?
#
loop_
_entity_poly.entity_id
_entity_poly.type
_entity_poly.pdbx_seq_one_letter_code
_entity_poly.pdbx_strand_id
1 'polypeptide(L)'
;MLKKLTKKLNCNVSDALKFAAGNGRHEPVRSLLPEVIGDGEYTLDDEVLGILESMAITAAENDHYEVVQLLLARNGHVDIVELAAESVSDDDNLPASERSEALSSANSGGHAAVVEFLVECEQFQWCVLGAFDQAVSENQQEIARVIYDVYPRCNKGADLFVDLAGAGYLEAVTYLYDNGFCSSGSIGDAFVSTICSTRITVANFLVGTDSVSATAFNMAFKKAVLGGRIKSTEFLFSTGRVPPQTVNTVFPKVTKINMMKLLATKQPVSSKAIVTAFRNATCQGRFGWGTDTEAILRELCKTNCIPSEVYGEGFMTAVNTRYGGDAMGKVLYDESRISEEVIQTAFKTAADIGHSEMVRFLFDKPALRQAVKHDGFVSAAQHNQVEVVQLLARSAQWSQDALTSAFQATKNQALRRFLRTKLGIK
;
A
#
# COMPACT_ATOMS: atom_id res chain seq x y z
N MET A 1 6.83 42.03 -40.71
CA MET A 1 5.88 43.18 -40.68
C MET A 1 5.14 43.22 -39.34
N LEU A 2 4.54 42.11 -38.89
CA LEU A 2 3.86 41.96 -37.59
C LEU A 2 4.69 42.44 -36.39
N LYS A 3 5.95 41.99 -36.25
CA LYS A 3 6.88 42.43 -35.19
C LYS A 3 7.11 43.95 -35.11
N LYS A 4 7.06 44.63 -36.27
CA LYS A 4 7.22 46.09 -36.33
C LYS A 4 5.92 46.81 -35.96
N LEU A 5 4.77 46.17 -36.15
CA LEU A 5 3.45 46.72 -35.83
C LEU A 5 3.13 46.59 -34.34
N THR A 6 3.43 45.45 -33.71
CA THR A 6 3.23 45.24 -32.27
C THR A 6 4.00 46.27 -31.44
N LYS A 7 5.29 46.49 -31.75
CA LYS A 7 6.13 47.53 -31.11
C LYS A 7 5.66 48.96 -31.38
N LYS A 8 5.07 49.23 -32.55
CA LYS A 8 4.62 50.58 -32.94
C LYS A 8 3.26 50.94 -32.32
N LEU A 9 2.41 49.95 -32.08
CA LEU A 9 1.02 50.13 -31.61
C LEU A 9 0.85 49.85 -30.11
N ASN A 10 1.92 49.48 -29.40
CA ASN A 10 1.89 49.09 -27.99
C ASN A 10 0.80 48.03 -27.68
N CYS A 11 0.61 47.09 -28.61
CA CYS A 11 -0.40 46.03 -28.45
C CYS A 11 0.10 45.00 -27.45
N ASN A 12 -0.81 44.53 -26.59
CA ASN A 12 -0.55 43.36 -25.75
C ASN A 12 -0.32 42.13 -26.66
N VAL A 13 0.91 41.65 -26.72
CA VAL A 13 1.31 40.53 -27.57
C VAL A 13 0.61 39.24 -27.13
N SER A 14 0.28 39.11 -25.84
CA SER A 14 -0.46 37.98 -25.27
C SER A 14 -1.87 37.86 -25.86
N ASP A 15 -2.66 38.95 -25.86
CA ASP A 15 -4.02 38.93 -26.41
C ASP A 15 -4.02 38.67 -27.92
N ALA A 16 -3.03 39.23 -28.64
CA ALA A 16 -2.86 38.99 -30.07
C ALA A 16 -2.51 37.53 -30.37
N LEU A 17 -1.69 36.89 -29.53
CA LEU A 17 -1.33 35.48 -29.65
C LEU A 17 -2.51 34.55 -29.31
N LYS A 18 -3.26 34.83 -28.24
CA LYS A 18 -4.50 34.09 -27.91
C LYS A 18 -5.52 34.18 -29.04
N PHE A 19 -5.74 35.39 -29.58
CA PHE A 19 -6.63 35.59 -30.71
C PHE A 19 -6.13 34.85 -31.96
N ALA A 20 -4.83 34.92 -32.26
CA ALA A 20 -4.26 34.19 -33.40
C ALA A 20 -4.39 32.67 -33.24
N ALA A 21 -4.19 32.16 -32.03
CA ALA A 21 -4.30 30.74 -31.70
C ALA A 21 -5.73 30.24 -31.87
N GLY A 22 -6.72 30.94 -31.31
CA GLY A 22 -8.14 30.63 -31.44
C GLY A 22 -8.76 30.86 -32.83
N ASN A 23 -7.96 31.34 -33.80
CA ASN A 23 -8.38 31.50 -35.20
C ASN A 23 -7.51 30.66 -36.16
N GLY A 24 -6.70 29.73 -35.65
CA GLY A 24 -5.88 28.82 -36.47
C GLY A 24 -4.76 29.52 -37.22
N ARG A 25 -4.36 30.72 -36.80
CA ARG A 25 -3.36 31.56 -37.48
C ARG A 25 -1.95 31.12 -37.10
N HIS A 26 -1.51 29.98 -37.62
CA HIS A 26 -0.20 29.39 -37.33
C HIS A 26 0.99 30.33 -37.63
N GLU A 27 0.99 31.05 -38.76
CA GLU A 27 2.09 31.96 -39.12
C GLU A 27 2.27 33.14 -38.15
N PRO A 28 1.20 33.87 -37.76
CA PRO A 28 1.27 34.85 -36.66
C PRO A 28 1.72 34.27 -35.34
N VAL A 29 1.19 33.11 -34.92
CA VAL A 29 1.61 32.44 -33.68
C VAL A 29 3.11 32.13 -33.76
N ARG A 30 3.58 31.43 -34.80
CA ARG A 30 5.00 31.10 -35.01
C ARG A 30 5.92 32.31 -35.01
N SER A 31 5.46 33.42 -35.58
CA SER A 31 6.26 34.65 -35.69
C SER A 31 6.37 35.42 -34.37
N LEU A 32 5.32 35.43 -33.56
CA LEU A 32 5.21 36.23 -32.34
C LEU A 32 5.56 35.45 -31.07
N LEU A 33 5.46 34.12 -31.10
CA LEU A 33 5.75 33.22 -29.98
C LEU A 33 7.16 33.44 -29.38
N PRO A 34 8.24 33.64 -30.18
CA PRO A 34 9.57 33.95 -29.62
C PRO A 34 9.67 35.32 -28.93
N GLU A 35 8.73 36.25 -29.17
CA GLU A 35 8.72 37.54 -28.46
C GLU A 35 8.19 37.43 -27.03
N VAL A 36 7.45 36.35 -26.71
CA VAL A 36 6.89 36.09 -25.37
C VAL A 36 7.75 35.14 -24.56
N ILE A 37 8.37 34.15 -25.21
CA ILE A 37 9.18 33.12 -24.56
C ILE A 37 10.63 33.59 -24.32
N GLY A 38 11.10 34.58 -25.09
CA GLY A 38 12.50 34.99 -25.08
C GLY A 38 13.40 34.01 -25.85
N ASP A 39 14.72 34.15 -25.68
CA ASP A 39 15.78 33.38 -26.35
C ASP A 39 16.12 32.05 -25.67
N GLY A 40 15.34 31.62 -24.69
CA GLY A 40 15.43 30.28 -24.07
C GLY A 40 16.49 30.14 -22.97
N GLU A 41 17.11 31.24 -22.51
CA GLU A 41 18.09 31.21 -21.40
C GLU A 41 17.46 31.33 -19.99
N TYR A 42 16.15 31.49 -19.87
CA TYR A 42 15.46 31.69 -18.59
C TYR A 42 14.31 30.71 -18.36
N THR A 43 14.07 30.35 -17.08
CA THR A 43 12.84 29.70 -16.61
C THR A 43 11.64 30.58 -16.96
N LEU A 44 10.65 30.04 -17.67
CA LEU A 44 9.40 30.76 -17.97
C LEU A 44 8.69 31.13 -16.66
N ASP A 45 8.22 32.37 -16.55
CA ASP A 45 7.41 32.78 -15.40
C ASP A 45 5.96 32.27 -15.54
N ASP A 46 5.25 32.20 -14.41
CA ASP A 46 3.88 31.66 -14.34
C ASP A 46 2.91 32.42 -15.28
N GLU A 47 3.18 33.70 -15.58
CA GLU A 47 2.38 34.50 -16.49
C GLU A 47 2.52 34.03 -17.94
N VAL A 48 3.75 33.82 -18.42
CA VAL A 48 4.02 33.30 -19.77
C VAL A 48 3.48 31.88 -19.93
N LEU A 49 3.60 31.05 -18.90
CA LEU A 49 3.05 29.69 -18.88
C LEU A 49 1.52 29.69 -19.00
N GLY A 50 0.82 30.53 -18.22
CA GLY A 50 -0.62 30.68 -18.33
C GLY A 50 -1.10 31.22 -19.69
N ILE A 51 -0.27 32.02 -20.38
CA ILE A 51 -0.57 32.47 -21.75
C ILE A 51 -0.49 31.31 -22.74
N LEU A 52 0.56 30.51 -22.65
CA LEU A 52 0.82 29.38 -23.57
C LEU A 52 -0.20 28.27 -23.36
N GLU A 53 -0.57 27.99 -22.12
CA GLU A 53 -1.66 27.10 -21.76
C GLU A 53 -3.00 27.59 -22.35
N SER A 54 -3.36 28.86 -22.13
CA SER A 54 -4.59 29.46 -22.66
C SER A 54 -4.64 29.42 -24.19
N MET A 55 -3.51 29.62 -24.87
CA MET A 55 -3.42 29.49 -26.32
C MET A 55 -3.67 28.06 -26.79
N ALA A 56 -3.06 27.07 -26.11
CA ALA A 56 -3.25 25.66 -26.43
C ALA A 56 -4.69 25.22 -26.22
N ILE A 57 -5.32 25.63 -25.10
CA ILE A 57 -6.74 25.39 -24.81
C ILE A 57 -7.63 25.97 -25.90
N THR A 58 -7.46 27.25 -26.24
CA THR A 58 -8.31 27.93 -27.23
C THR A 58 -8.13 27.31 -28.63
N ALA A 59 -6.91 26.95 -29.01
CA ALA A 59 -6.64 26.29 -30.28
C ALA A 59 -7.26 24.88 -30.32
N ALA A 60 -7.18 24.13 -29.22
CA ALA A 60 -7.75 22.81 -29.08
C ALA A 60 -9.29 22.83 -29.15
N GLU A 61 -9.95 23.79 -28.51
CA GLU A 61 -11.40 23.99 -28.55
C GLU A 61 -11.92 24.27 -29.97
N ASN A 62 -11.11 24.88 -30.83
CA ASN A 62 -11.50 25.36 -32.17
C ASN A 62 -10.96 24.50 -33.35
N ASP A 63 -10.53 23.26 -33.09
CA ASP A 63 -9.97 22.34 -34.11
C ASP A 63 -8.73 22.88 -34.85
N HIS A 64 -7.92 23.68 -34.17
CA HIS A 64 -6.74 24.28 -34.80
C HIS A 64 -5.51 23.39 -34.63
N TYR A 65 -5.56 22.22 -35.27
CA TYR A 65 -4.53 21.18 -35.18
C TYR A 65 -3.11 21.72 -35.40
N GLU A 66 -2.85 22.52 -36.43
CA GLU A 66 -1.50 23.04 -36.71
C GLU A 66 -1.00 24.00 -35.62
N VAL A 67 -1.91 24.73 -34.97
CA VAL A 67 -1.55 25.60 -33.84
C VAL A 67 -1.29 24.77 -32.58
N VAL A 68 -2.12 23.77 -32.30
CA VAL A 68 -1.90 22.83 -31.18
C VAL A 68 -0.57 22.10 -31.36
N GLN A 69 -0.30 21.60 -32.56
CA GLN A 69 0.97 20.97 -32.90
C GLN A 69 2.14 21.96 -32.77
N LEU A 70 2.00 23.20 -33.24
CA LEU A 70 3.05 24.22 -33.11
C LEU A 70 3.39 24.52 -31.65
N LEU A 71 2.40 24.50 -30.76
CA LEU A 71 2.57 24.77 -29.33
C LEU A 71 3.12 23.58 -28.55
N LEU A 72 2.93 22.34 -29.04
CA LEU A 72 3.22 21.10 -28.30
C LEU A 72 4.23 20.14 -28.96
N ALA A 73 4.71 20.40 -30.19
CA ALA A 73 5.57 19.45 -30.93
C ALA A 73 7.08 19.52 -30.57
N ARG A 74 7.72 18.34 -30.60
CA ARG A 74 9.14 18.05 -30.24
C ARG A 74 10.25 18.70 -31.07
N ASN A 75 9.97 19.49 -32.12
CA ASN A 75 11.02 19.98 -33.02
C ASN A 75 11.26 21.51 -32.91
N GLY A 76 12.03 21.89 -31.88
CA GLY A 76 12.84 23.12 -31.90
C GLY A 76 12.48 24.23 -30.89
N HIS A 77 11.37 24.12 -30.17
CA HIS A 77 10.98 25.02 -29.07
C HIS A 77 10.45 24.18 -27.90
N VAL A 78 11.33 23.33 -27.37
CA VAL A 78 11.00 22.08 -26.65
C VAL A 78 10.45 22.27 -25.24
N ASP A 79 10.57 23.43 -24.59
CA ASP A 79 10.40 23.43 -23.12
C ASP A 79 9.14 24.14 -22.61
N ILE A 80 8.22 24.59 -23.46
CA ILE A 80 7.14 25.52 -23.04
C ILE A 80 6.17 24.89 -22.03
N VAL A 81 5.59 23.74 -22.37
CA VAL A 81 4.59 23.08 -21.52
C VAL A 81 5.25 22.09 -20.55
N GLU A 82 6.48 21.65 -20.84
CA GLU A 82 7.33 20.90 -19.91
C GLU A 82 7.79 21.79 -18.73
N LEU A 83 8.21 23.04 -18.99
CA LEU A 83 8.47 24.04 -17.95
C LEU A 83 7.20 24.46 -17.21
N ALA A 84 6.05 24.55 -17.89
CA ALA A 84 4.75 24.81 -17.23
C ALA A 84 4.40 23.72 -16.21
N ALA A 85 4.69 22.47 -16.57
CA ALA A 85 4.44 21.30 -15.74
C ALA A 85 5.45 21.17 -14.59
N GLU A 86 6.69 21.64 -14.76
CA GLU A 86 7.75 21.58 -13.74
C GLU A 86 7.78 22.80 -12.78
N SER A 87 7.37 24.01 -13.20
CA SER A 87 7.60 25.23 -12.40
C SER A 87 6.48 25.63 -11.42
N VAL A 88 5.33 24.97 -11.43
CA VAL A 88 4.26 25.25 -10.46
C VAL A 88 4.32 24.24 -9.29
N SER A 89 5.10 24.65 -8.28
CA SER A 89 5.13 24.21 -6.87
C SER A 89 5.14 22.71 -6.55
N ASP A 90 6.11 22.32 -5.70
CA ASP A 90 6.17 21.09 -4.89
C ASP A 90 5.00 20.96 -3.86
N ASP A 91 3.81 21.52 -4.15
CA ASP A 91 2.65 21.38 -3.26
C ASP A 91 1.90 20.08 -3.60
N ASP A 92 2.17 19.10 -2.76
CA ASP A 92 1.94 17.65 -2.86
C ASP A 92 0.45 17.22 -2.86
N ASN A 93 -0.48 17.92 -3.53
CA ASN A 93 -1.89 17.54 -3.43
C ASN A 93 -2.82 17.71 -4.64
N LEU A 94 -2.32 18.03 -5.84
CA LEU A 94 -3.13 17.91 -7.06
C LEU A 94 -2.36 17.13 -8.15
N PRO A 95 -2.88 15.99 -8.65
CA PRO A 95 -2.26 15.29 -9.77
C PRO A 95 -2.30 16.20 -11.01
N ALA A 96 -1.25 16.17 -11.84
CA ALA A 96 -1.11 17.04 -13.00
C ALA A 96 -2.21 16.88 -14.08
N SER A 97 -3.13 15.93 -13.89
CA SER A 97 -4.40 15.80 -14.61
C SER A 97 -5.32 17.03 -14.52
N GLU A 98 -5.11 17.94 -13.57
CA GLU A 98 -5.85 19.21 -13.44
C GLU A 98 -5.11 20.42 -14.06
N ARG A 99 -3.91 20.22 -14.65
CA ARG A 99 -3.03 21.33 -15.06
C ARG A 99 -3.17 21.79 -16.51
N SER A 100 -4.02 21.15 -17.31
CA SER A 100 -4.34 21.66 -18.65
C SER A 100 -5.67 21.12 -19.18
N GLU A 101 -6.57 22.04 -19.48
CA GLU A 101 -7.91 21.77 -20.04
C GLU A 101 -7.88 21.53 -21.56
N ALA A 102 -6.70 21.44 -22.19
CA ALA A 102 -6.59 21.31 -23.64
C ALA A 102 -7.23 20.01 -24.15
N LEU A 103 -7.01 18.89 -23.45
CA LEU A 103 -7.61 17.61 -23.83
C LEU A 103 -9.14 17.61 -23.63
N SER A 104 -9.65 18.13 -22.51
CA SER A 104 -11.09 18.24 -22.26
C SER A 104 -11.77 19.25 -23.21
N SER A 105 -11.08 20.30 -23.63
CA SER A 105 -11.58 21.28 -24.61
C SER A 105 -11.66 20.69 -26.02
N ALA A 106 -10.62 19.98 -26.47
CA ALA A 106 -10.66 19.26 -27.75
C ALA A 106 -11.79 18.21 -27.77
N ASN A 107 -11.97 17.51 -26.66
CA ASN A 107 -13.05 16.55 -26.46
C ASN A 107 -14.42 17.23 -26.53
N SER A 108 -14.64 18.29 -25.75
CA SER A 108 -15.91 19.05 -25.77
C SER A 108 -16.23 19.64 -27.16
N GLY A 109 -15.19 19.97 -27.94
CA GLY A 109 -15.32 20.42 -29.32
C GLY A 109 -15.59 19.32 -30.35
N GLY A 110 -15.41 18.04 -30.00
CA GLY A 110 -15.57 16.91 -30.90
C GLY A 110 -14.38 16.67 -31.84
N HIS A 111 -13.20 17.20 -31.51
CA HIS A 111 -12.04 17.27 -32.42
C HIS A 111 -11.11 16.06 -32.29
N ALA A 112 -11.49 14.93 -32.90
CA ALA A 112 -10.80 13.65 -32.78
C ALA A 112 -9.30 13.69 -33.14
N ALA A 113 -8.91 14.43 -34.18
CA ALA A 113 -7.51 14.55 -34.61
C ALA A 113 -6.65 15.31 -33.58
N VAL A 114 -7.22 16.33 -32.94
CA VAL A 114 -6.56 17.07 -31.85
C VAL A 114 -6.43 16.16 -30.62
N VAL A 115 -7.47 15.39 -30.28
CA VAL A 115 -7.44 14.43 -29.18
C VAL A 115 -6.37 13.35 -29.39
N GLU A 116 -6.28 12.75 -30.59
CA GLU A 116 -5.25 11.76 -30.93
C GLU A 116 -3.85 12.31 -30.65
N PHE A 117 -3.55 13.48 -31.19
CA PHE A 117 -2.25 14.14 -31.02
C PHE A 117 -1.94 14.47 -29.56
N LEU A 118 -2.93 14.96 -28.80
CA LEU A 118 -2.75 15.27 -27.38
C LEU A 118 -2.44 14.01 -26.58
N VAL A 119 -3.21 12.94 -26.74
CA VAL A 119 -2.98 11.67 -26.01
C VAL A 119 -1.63 11.04 -26.36
N GLU A 120 -1.14 11.19 -27.60
CA GLU A 120 0.19 10.73 -28.00
C GLU A 120 1.36 11.51 -27.36
N CYS A 121 1.10 12.70 -26.82
CA CYS A 121 2.10 13.48 -26.12
C CYS A 121 2.33 12.97 -24.69
N GLU A 122 3.10 11.88 -24.56
CA GLU A 122 3.43 11.21 -23.29
C GLU A 122 4.09 12.12 -22.23
N GLN A 123 4.71 13.23 -22.65
CA GLN A 123 5.34 14.19 -21.76
C GLN A 123 4.33 14.93 -20.87
N PHE A 124 3.05 14.94 -21.24
CA PHE A 124 1.99 15.60 -20.48
C PHE A 124 1.17 14.57 -19.71
N GLN A 125 0.91 14.87 -18.43
CA GLN A 125 0.09 14.02 -17.55
C GLN A 125 -1.40 14.26 -17.80
N TRP A 126 -1.88 13.94 -19.00
CA TRP A 126 -3.28 14.13 -19.37
C TRP A 126 -4.24 13.24 -18.56
N CYS A 127 -5.43 13.75 -18.25
CA CYS A 127 -6.53 12.97 -17.69
C CYS A 127 -7.22 12.10 -18.77
N VAL A 128 -6.50 11.14 -19.35
CA VAL A 128 -7.01 10.35 -20.48
C VAL A 128 -8.25 9.52 -20.12
N LEU A 129 -8.31 8.99 -18.89
CA LEU A 129 -9.49 8.25 -18.40
C LEU A 129 -10.74 9.14 -18.31
N GLY A 130 -10.57 10.37 -17.81
CA GLY A 130 -11.66 11.35 -17.74
C GLY A 130 -12.09 11.82 -19.13
N ALA A 131 -11.15 12.00 -20.06
CA ALA A 131 -11.46 12.33 -21.45
C ALA A 131 -12.27 11.20 -22.13
N PHE A 132 -11.89 9.94 -21.91
CA PHE A 132 -12.67 8.81 -22.43
C PHE A 132 -14.10 8.80 -21.85
N ASP A 133 -14.24 8.96 -20.53
CA ASP A 133 -15.55 8.98 -19.87
C ASP A 133 -16.45 10.13 -20.38
N GLN A 134 -15.87 11.33 -20.55
CA GLN A 134 -16.56 12.46 -21.15
C GLN A 134 -17.01 12.16 -22.58
N ALA A 135 -16.12 11.61 -23.42
CA ALA A 135 -16.45 11.26 -24.80
C ALA A 135 -17.62 10.27 -24.88
N VAL A 136 -17.66 9.28 -23.97
CA VAL A 136 -18.78 8.33 -23.86
C VAL A 136 -20.07 9.06 -23.45
N SER A 137 -20.03 9.89 -22.40
CA SER A 137 -21.21 10.62 -21.90
C SER A 137 -21.80 11.59 -22.93
N GLU A 138 -20.95 12.16 -23.79
CA GLU A 138 -21.34 13.08 -24.87
C GLU A 138 -21.68 12.35 -26.18
N ASN A 139 -21.65 11.02 -26.21
CA ASN A 139 -21.90 10.17 -27.40
C ASN A 139 -20.92 10.40 -28.56
N GLN A 140 -19.68 10.79 -28.25
CA GLN A 140 -18.61 11.04 -29.21
C GLN A 140 -17.85 9.74 -29.54
N GLN A 141 -18.49 8.85 -30.30
CA GLN A 141 -17.97 7.51 -30.59
C GLN A 141 -16.58 7.51 -31.25
N GLU A 142 -16.33 8.47 -32.15
CA GLU A 142 -15.04 8.58 -32.84
C GLU A 142 -13.90 8.93 -31.88
N ILE A 143 -14.14 9.86 -30.95
CA ILE A 143 -13.14 10.23 -29.93
C ILE A 143 -12.91 9.07 -28.96
N ALA A 144 -13.97 8.41 -28.49
CA ALA A 144 -13.83 7.23 -27.64
C ALA A 144 -12.99 6.15 -28.34
N ARG A 145 -13.20 5.93 -29.65
CA ARG A 145 -12.41 4.97 -30.43
C ARG A 145 -10.94 5.38 -30.56
N VAL A 146 -10.68 6.64 -30.89
CA VAL A 146 -9.32 7.18 -30.99
C VAL A 146 -8.58 7.01 -29.67
N ILE A 147 -9.20 7.41 -28.55
CA ILE A 147 -8.58 7.27 -27.23
C ILE A 147 -8.31 5.79 -26.92
N TYR A 148 -9.25 4.88 -27.21
CA TYR A 148 -9.05 3.44 -27.01
C TYR A 148 -7.87 2.88 -27.82
N ASP A 149 -7.74 3.26 -29.09
CA ASP A 149 -6.69 2.76 -29.98
C ASP A 149 -5.29 3.30 -29.64
N VAL A 150 -5.22 4.53 -29.12
CA VAL A 150 -3.97 5.20 -28.75
C VAL A 150 -3.52 4.83 -27.34
N TYR A 151 -4.45 4.64 -26.39
CA TYR A 151 -4.14 4.48 -24.96
C TYR A 151 -3.05 3.43 -24.66
N PRO A 152 -3.09 2.19 -25.22
CA PRO A 152 -2.06 1.20 -24.95
C PRO A 152 -0.67 1.60 -25.45
N ARG A 153 -0.58 2.44 -26.49
CA ARG A 153 0.70 2.91 -27.05
C ARG A 153 1.41 3.83 -26.06
N CYS A 154 0.66 4.75 -25.48
CA CYS A 154 1.17 5.78 -24.55
C CYS A 154 1.29 5.27 -23.11
N ASN A 155 0.60 4.19 -22.76
CA ASN A 155 0.56 3.64 -21.39
C ASN A 155 1.23 2.26 -21.29
N LYS A 156 2.34 2.05 -22.02
CA LYS A 156 3.18 0.82 -21.91
C LYS A 156 2.39 -0.50 -22.07
N GLY A 157 1.37 -0.49 -22.93
CA GLY A 157 0.50 -1.64 -23.16
C GLY A 157 -0.56 -1.86 -22.08
N ALA A 158 -0.86 -0.86 -21.25
CA ALA A 158 -1.95 -0.92 -20.27
C ALA A 158 -3.32 -1.10 -20.97
N ASP A 159 -4.23 -1.75 -20.25
CA ASP A 159 -5.58 -2.02 -20.72
C ASP A 159 -6.53 -0.94 -20.19
N LEU A 160 -7.03 -0.09 -21.10
CA LEU A 160 -7.93 1.01 -20.77
C LEU A 160 -9.17 0.54 -19.99
N PHE A 161 -9.71 -0.63 -20.32
CA PHE A 161 -10.85 -1.20 -19.62
C PHE A 161 -10.54 -1.49 -18.14
N VAL A 162 -9.35 -2.01 -17.86
CA VAL A 162 -8.90 -2.35 -16.49
C VAL A 162 -8.67 -1.07 -15.67
N ASP A 163 -8.10 -0.05 -16.29
CA ASP A 163 -7.79 1.22 -15.62
C ASP A 163 -9.04 2.05 -15.34
N LEU A 164 -9.97 2.14 -16.30
CA LEU A 164 -11.29 2.76 -16.09
C LEU A 164 -12.06 2.07 -14.96
N ALA A 165 -12.01 0.74 -14.90
CA ALA A 165 -12.65 -0.03 -13.84
C ALA A 165 -12.00 0.22 -12.47
N GLY A 166 -10.67 0.29 -12.40
CA GLY A 166 -9.93 0.64 -11.18
C GLY A 166 -10.20 2.07 -10.70
N ALA A 167 -10.39 3.00 -11.63
CA ALA A 167 -10.74 4.39 -11.36
C ALA A 167 -12.22 4.58 -10.95
N GLY A 168 -13.11 3.73 -11.46
CA GLY A 168 -14.53 3.70 -11.09
C GLY A 168 -15.49 4.32 -12.11
N TYR A 169 -15.05 4.50 -13.36
CA TYR A 169 -15.86 5.05 -14.45
C TYR A 169 -16.86 4.02 -14.99
N LEU A 170 -18.02 3.91 -14.34
CA LEU A 170 -19.02 2.88 -14.66
C LEU A 170 -19.56 2.98 -16.09
N GLU A 171 -19.85 4.20 -16.55
CA GLU A 171 -20.44 4.41 -17.88
C GLU A 171 -19.44 4.04 -18.98
N ALA A 172 -18.21 4.52 -18.88
CA ALA A 172 -17.10 4.12 -19.75
C ALA A 172 -16.85 2.60 -19.77
N VAL A 173 -16.84 1.94 -18.61
CA VAL A 173 -16.68 0.48 -18.51
C VAL A 173 -17.85 -0.25 -19.17
N THR A 174 -19.08 0.23 -18.97
CA THR A 174 -20.28 -0.36 -19.59
C THR A 174 -20.22 -0.23 -21.10
N TYR A 175 -19.85 0.96 -21.61
CA TYR A 175 -19.66 1.20 -23.03
C TYR A 175 -18.64 0.25 -23.67
N LEU A 176 -17.46 0.10 -23.07
CA LEU A 176 -16.42 -0.79 -23.59
C LEU A 176 -16.87 -2.26 -23.56
N TYR A 177 -17.59 -2.67 -22.52
CA TYR A 177 -18.12 -4.03 -22.41
C TYR A 177 -19.18 -4.32 -23.49
N ASP A 178 -20.17 -3.45 -23.63
CA ASP A 178 -21.29 -3.64 -24.56
C ASP A 178 -20.86 -3.61 -26.03
N ASN A 179 -19.78 -2.89 -26.34
CA ASN A 179 -19.19 -2.83 -27.69
C ASN A 179 -18.11 -3.89 -27.95
N GLY A 180 -17.85 -4.80 -26.99
CA GLY A 180 -16.92 -5.91 -27.19
C GLY A 180 -15.43 -5.51 -27.20
N PHE A 181 -15.08 -4.37 -26.59
CA PHE A 181 -13.70 -3.90 -26.47
C PHE A 181 -12.92 -4.55 -25.31
N CYS A 182 -13.45 -5.59 -24.67
CA CYS A 182 -12.79 -6.28 -23.57
C CYS A 182 -12.69 -7.78 -23.80
N SER A 183 -11.53 -8.36 -23.46
CA SER A 183 -11.36 -9.82 -23.43
C SER A 183 -11.83 -10.41 -22.10
N SER A 184 -12.03 -11.73 -22.04
CA SER A 184 -12.32 -12.42 -20.76
C SER A 184 -11.19 -12.27 -19.73
N GLY A 185 -9.94 -12.13 -20.19
CA GLY A 185 -8.79 -11.79 -19.34
C GLY A 185 -8.94 -10.38 -18.75
N SER A 186 -9.22 -9.40 -19.61
CA SER A 186 -9.44 -7.99 -19.23
C SER A 186 -10.56 -7.85 -18.20
N ILE A 187 -11.67 -8.60 -18.36
CA ILE A 187 -12.78 -8.61 -17.39
C ILE A 187 -12.33 -9.13 -16.03
N GLY A 188 -11.52 -10.19 -16.01
CA GLY A 188 -10.95 -10.74 -14.78
C GLY A 188 -10.04 -9.74 -14.08
N ASP A 189 -9.14 -9.10 -14.82
CA ASP A 189 -8.18 -8.14 -14.28
C ASP A 189 -8.86 -6.83 -13.83
N ALA A 190 -9.84 -6.35 -14.60
CA ALA A 190 -10.70 -5.22 -14.22
C ALA A 190 -11.46 -5.51 -12.92
N PHE A 191 -12.02 -6.72 -12.78
CA PHE A 191 -12.67 -7.12 -11.53
C PHE A 191 -11.70 -7.11 -10.36
N VAL A 192 -10.49 -7.65 -10.52
CA VAL A 192 -9.45 -7.60 -9.47
C VAL A 192 -9.06 -6.15 -9.13
N SER A 193 -8.95 -5.28 -10.14
CA SER A 193 -8.62 -3.86 -9.99
C SER A 193 -9.69 -3.11 -9.19
N THR A 194 -10.98 -3.27 -9.55
CA THR A 194 -12.12 -2.64 -8.83
C THR A 194 -12.13 -3.02 -7.35
N ILE A 195 -11.83 -4.28 -7.02
CA ILE A 195 -11.82 -4.80 -5.65
C ILE A 195 -10.65 -4.22 -4.85
N CYS A 196 -9.47 -4.10 -5.45
CA CYS A 196 -8.30 -3.47 -4.82
C CYS A 196 -8.51 -1.98 -4.52
N SER A 197 -9.21 -1.28 -5.42
CA SER A 197 -9.53 0.15 -5.34
C SER A 197 -10.87 0.44 -4.65
N THR A 198 -11.60 -0.59 -4.21
CA THR A 198 -12.93 -0.47 -3.54
C THR A 198 -14.00 0.22 -4.41
N ARG A 199 -13.95 0.04 -5.73
CA ARG A 199 -14.96 0.51 -6.70
C ARG A 199 -16.12 -0.48 -6.79
N ILE A 200 -16.94 -0.53 -5.73
CA ILE A 200 -18.00 -1.55 -5.57
C ILE A 200 -19.08 -1.46 -6.66
N THR A 201 -19.40 -0.26 -7.16
CA THR A 201 -20.40 -0.06 -8.22
C THR A 201 -20.00 -0.78 -9.52
N VAL A 202 -18.77 -0.56 -9.98
CA VAL A 202 -18.22 -1.24 -11.16
C VAL A 202 -18.01 -2.73 -10.89
N ALA A 203 -17.54 -3.11 -9.70
CA ALA A 203 -17.40 -4.52 -9.33
C ALA A 203 -18.74 -5.27 -9.39
N ASN A 204 -19.83 -4.63 -8.97
CA ASN A 204 -21.18 -5.18 -9.02
C ASN A 204 -21.67 -5.36 -10.47
N PHE A 205 -21.41 -4.37 -11.33
CA PHE A 205 -21.66 -4.49 -12.76
C PHE A 205 -20.92 -5.70 -13.36
N LEU A 206 -19.59 -5.80 -13.17
CA LEU A 206 -18.77 -6.87 -13.72
C LEU A 206 -19.19 -8.27 -13.23
N VAL A 207 -19.60 -8.40 -11.96
CA VAL A 207 -20.11 -9.68 -11.45
C VAL A 207 -21.45 -10.04 -12.10
N GLY A 208 -22.28 -9.05 -12.38
CA GLY A 208 -23.59 -9.21 -13.04
C GLY A 208 -23.51 -9.59 -14.52
N THR A 209 -22.35 -9.43 -15.17
CA THR A 209 -22.17 -9.85 -16.58
C THR A 209 -21.90 -11.35 -16.74
N ASP A 210 -21.81 -12.11 -15.64
CA ASP A 210 -21.44 -13.52 -15.57
C ASP A 210 -20.10 -13.89 -16.25
N SER A 211 -19.33 -12.89 -16.69
CA SER A 211 -18.07 -13.06 -17.41
C SER A 211 -16.85 -13.14 -16.48
N VAL A 212 -17.03 -12.84 -15.18
CA VAL A 212 -15.98 -12.97 -14.17
C VAL A 212 -15.77 -14.44 -13.83
N SER A 213 -14.61 -14.95 -14.25
CA SER A 213 -14.16 -16.31 -13.96
C SER A 213 -13.97 -16.57 -12.46
N ALA A 214 -14.13 -17.83 -12.05
CA ALA A 214 -13.91 -18.22 -10.65
C ALA A 214 -12.46 -17.99 -10.20
N THR A 215 -11.48 -18.05 -11.10
CA THR A 215 -10.08 -17.79 -10.81
C THR A 215 -9.85 -16.31 -10.50
N ALA A 216 -10.37 -15.40 -11.34
CA ALA A 216 -10.32 -13.96 -11.11
C ALA A 216 -11.04 -13.60 -9.81
N PHE A 217 -12.23 -14.17 -9.57
CA PHE A 217 -12.98 -13.93 -8.34
C PHE A 217 -12.20 -14.34 -7.07
N ASN A 218 -11.63 -15.54 -7.07
CA ASN A 218 -10.82 -16.00 -5.93
C ASN A 218 -9.53 -15.18 -5.76
N MET A 219 -8.92 -14.71 -6.85
CA MET A 219 -7.75 -13.83 -6.81
C MET A 219 -8.11 -12.46 -6.21
N ALA A 220 -9.23 -11.87 -6.63
CA ALA A 220 -9.75 -10.63 -6.09
C ALA A 220 -10.05 -10.76 -4.58
N PHE A 221 -10.69 -11.86 -4.17
CA PHE A 221 -10.94 -12.14 -2.75
C PHE A 221 -9.65 -12.25 -1.94
N LYS A 222 -8.65 -12.98 -2.44
CA LYS A 222 -7.33 -13.07 -1.80
C LYS A 222 -6.70 -11.68 -1.65
N LYS A 223 -6.67 -10.87 -2.70
CA LYS A 223 -6.10 -9.51 -2.64
C LYS A 223 -6.86 -8.60 -1.68
N ALA A 224 -8.19 -8.63 -1.68
CA ALA A 224 -9.02 -7.85 -0.77
C ALA A 224 -8.73 -8.16 0.70
N VAL A 225 -8.69 -9.45 1.04
CA VAL A 225 -8.43 -9.93 2.41
C VAL A 225 -7.02 -9.58 2.86
N LEU A 226 -6.01 -9.84 2.05
CA LEU A 226 -4.61 -9.57 2.39
C LEU A 226 -4.29 -8.06 2.42
N GLY A 227 -4.97 -7.27 1.59
CA GLY A 227 -4.89 -5.81 1.59
C GLY A 227 -5.75 -5.14 2.66
N GLY A 228 -6.51 -5.89 3.46
CA GLY A 228 -7.37 -5.34 4.52
C GLY A 228 -8.56 -4.52 4.02
N ARG A 229 -9.04 -4.76 2.79
CA ARG A 229 -10.15 -4.03 2.16
C ARG A 229 -11.51 -4.54 2.65
N ILE A 230 -11.92 -4.13 3.85
CA ILE A 230 -13.16 -4.59 4.53
C ILE A 230 -14.40 -4.47 3.62
N LYS A 231 -14.65 -3.28 3.05
CA LYS A 231 -15.83 -3.04 2.19
C LYS A 231 -15.87 -3.98 0.97
N SER A 232 -14.74 -4.16 0.30
CA SER A 232 -14.64 -5.08 -0.84
C SER A 232 -14.86 -6.53 -0.41
N THR A 233 -14.32 -6.94 0.74
CA THR A 233 -14.55 -8.30 1.28
C THR A 233 -16.01 -8.52 1.64
N GLU A 234 -16.70 -7.54 2.23
CA GLU A 234 -18.14 -7.60 2.51
C GLU A 234 -18.97 -7.76 1.23
N PHE A 235 -18.66 -6.97 0.21
CA PHE A 235 -19.28 -7.09 -1.11
C PHE A 235 -19.05 -8.49 -1.71
N LEU A 236 -17.82 -9.02 -1.66
CA LEU A 236 -17.54 -10.35 -2.18
C LEU A 236 -18.34 -11.43 -1.44
N PHE A 237 -18.52 -11.31 -0.12
CA PHE A 237 -19.40 -12.21 0.63
C PHE A 237 -20.87 -12.05 0.25
N SER A 238 -21.37 -10.83 -0.02
CA SER A 238 -22.76 -10.62 -0.41
C SER A 238 -23.12 -11.24 -1.76
N THR A 239 -22.13 -11.49 -2.63
CA THR A 239 -22.35 -12.24 -3.88
C THR A 239 -22.72 -13.71 -3.67
N GLY A 240 -22.46 -14.28 -2.49
CA GLY A 240 -22.65 -15.72 -2.22
C GLY A 240 -21.67 -16.65 -2.95
N ARG A 241 -20.72 -16.11 -3.73
CA ARG A 241 -19.78 -16.90 -4.56
C ARG A 241 -18.49 -17.31 -3.84
N VAL A 242 -18.27 -16.89 -2.59
CA VAL A 242 -17.03 -17.16 -1.82
C VAL A 242 -17.04 -18.59 -1.26
N PRO A 243 -16.14 -19.49 -1.73
CA PRO A 243 -16.06 -20.84 -1.21
C PRO A 243 -15.41 -20.87 0.19
N PRO A 244 -15.88 -21.73 1.11
CA PRO A 244 -15.26 -21.89 2.44
C PRO A 244 -13.78 -22.29 2.37
N GLN A 245 -13.37 -23.05 1.35
CA GLN A 245 -11.98 -23.44 1.13
C GLN A 245 -11.07 -22.22 0.88
N THR A 246 -11.58 -21.22 0.16
CA THR A 246 -10.85 -19.97 -0.10
C THR A 246 -10.64 -19.20 1.19
N VAL A 247 -11.67 -19.08 2.05
CA VAL A 247 -11.56 -18.44 3.38
C VAL A 247 -10.50 -19.14 4.24
N ASN A 248 -10.55 -20.47 4.31
CA ASN A 248 -9.58 -21.26 5.08
C ASN A 248 -8.13 -21.13 4.59
N THR A 249 -7.94 -20.85 3.29
CA THR A 249 -6.60 -20.65 2.71
C THR A 249 -6.03 -19.27 3.03
N VAL A 250 -6.88 -18.24 3.09
CA VAL A 250 -6.44 -16.85 3.33
C VAL A 250 -6.42 -16.47 4.81
N PHE A 251 -7.28 -17.07 5.62
CA PHE A 251 -7.41 -16.76 7.05
C PHE A 251 -6.07 -16.78 7.80
N PRO A 252 -5.18 -17.77 7.60
CA PRO A 252 -3.88 -17.80 8.29
C PRO A 252 -2.90 -16.69 7.90
N LYS A 253 -3.18 -15.97 6.80
CA LYS A 253 -2.33 -14.93 6.25
C LYS A 253 -2.82 -13.52 6.59
N VAL A 254 -3.95 -13.42 7.30
CA VAL A 254 -4.53 -12.13 7.70
C VAL A 254 -3.67 -11.48 8.78
N THR A 255 -3.32 -10.22 8.56
CA THR A 255 -2.52 -9.41 9.49
C THR A 255 -3.34 -8.35 10.23
N LYS A 256 -4.62 -8.18 9.88
CA LYS A 256 -5.52 -7.18 10.47
C LYS A 256 -6.63 -7.83 11.28
N ILE A 257 -6.78 -7.46 12.55
CA ILE A 257 -7.76 -8.10 13.44
C ILE A 257 -9.21 -7.93 12.95
N ASN A 258 -9.55 -6.75 12.43
CA ASN A 258 -10.90 -6.48 11.92
C ASN A 258 -11.25 -7.39 10.74
N MET A 259 -10.28 -7.66 9.86
CA MET A 259 -10.46 -8.59 8.75
C MET A 259 -10.61 -10.03 9.26
N MET A 260 -9.80 -10.44 10.24
CA MET A 260 -9.90 -11.79 10.84
C MET A 260 -11.29 -12.02 11.46
N LYS A 261 -11.80 -11.04 12.21
CA LYS A 261 -13.15 -11.08 12.81
C LYS A 261 -14.23 -11.13 11.74
N LEU A 262 -14.09 -10.35 10.67
CA LEU A 262 -15.02 -10.37 9.54
C LEU A 262 -15.09 -11.77 8.92
N LEU A 263 -13.95 -12.38 8.60
CA LEU A 263 -13.92 -13.73 8.02
C LEU A 263 -14.58 -14.76 8.94
N ALA A 264 -14.24 -14.75 10.23
CA ALA A 264 -14.79 -15.68 11.22
C ALA A 264 -16.30 -15.49 11.44
N THR A 265 -16.82 -14.27 11.25
CA THR A 265 -18.26 -13.96 11.37
C THR A 265 -19.03 -14.40 10.13
N LYS A 266 -18.44 -14.24 8.94
CA LYS A 266 -19.13 -14.51 7.66
C LYS A 266 -19.18 -15.99 7.32
N GLN A 267 -18.14 -16.76 7.66
CA GLN A 267 -18.07 -18.20 7.38
C GLN A 267 -17.30 -18.97 8.46
N PRO A 268 -17.65 -20.25 8.71
CA PRO A 268 -16.92 -21.08 9.66
C PRO A 268 -15.48 -21.34 9.18
N VAL A 269 -14.53 -21.16 10.09
CA VAL A 269 -13.11 -21.40 9.85
C VAL A 269 -12.73 -22.76 10.44
N SER A 270 -12.03 -23.58 9.65
CA SER A 270 -11.56 -24.89 10.07
C SER A 270 -10.50 -24.79 11.18
N SER A 271 -10.47 -25.77 12.07
CA SER A 271 -9.44 -25.87 13.11
C SER A 271 -8.02 -25.87 12.54
N LYS A 272 -7.81 -26.49 11.36
CA LYS A 272 -6.52 -26.47 10.65
C LYS A 272 -6.08 -25.05 10.28
N ALA A 273 -6.99 -24.23 9.78
CA ALA A 273 -6.70 -22.84 9.44
C ALA A 273 -6.45 -22.00 10.71
N ILE A 274 -7.21 -22.20 11.78
CA ILE A 274 -6.98 -21.55 13.09
C ILE A 274 -5.58 -21.89 13.63
N VAL A 275 -5.20 -23.16 13.63
CA VAL A 275 -3.88 -23.61 14.08
C VAL A 275 -2.74 -23.02 13.23
N THR A 276 -2.94 -22.92 11.91
CA THR A 276 -1.95 -22.31 11.01
C THR A 276 -1.86 -20.80 11.24
N ALA A 277 -2.98 -20.12 11.48
CA ALA A 277 -3.03 -18.69 11.81
C ALA A 277 -2.26 -18.41 13.11
N PHE A 278 -2.45 -19.27 14.12
CA PHE A 278 -1.73 -19.19 15.39
C PHE A 278 -0.22 -19.31 15.19
N ARG A 279 0.25 -20.36 14.48
CA ARG A 279 1.68 -20.55 14.17
C ARG A 279 2.27 -19.33 13.45
N ASN A 280 1.56 -18.81 12.45
CA ASN A 280 2.02 -17.63 11.69
C ASN A 280 2.12 -16.39 12.59
N ALA A 281 1.11 -16.13 13.43
CA ALA A 281 1.10 -14.99 14.34
C ALA A 281 2.22 -15.07 15.39
N THR A 282 2.53 -16.26 15.93
CA THR A 282 3.65 -16.46 16.85
C THR A 282 5.02 -16.25 16.18
N CYS A 283 5.14 -16.56 14.88
CA CYS A 283 6.36 -16.31 14.12
C CYS A 283 6.54 -14.84 13.75
N GLN A 284 5.46 -14.09 13.47
CA GLN A 284 5.55 -12.67 13.15
C GLN A 284 6.10 -11.83 14.30
N GLY A 285 5.91 -12.25 15.55
CA GLY A 285 6.53 -11.60 16.72
C GLY A 285 8.05 -11.47 16.62
N ARG A 286 8.73 -12.30 15.80
CA ARG A 286 10.18 -12.17 15.51
C ARG A 286 10.55 -10.95 14.68
N PHE A 287 9.62 -10.39 13.91
CA PHE A 287 9.82 -9.27 13.00
C PHE A 287 9.17 -7.96 13.49
N GLY A 288 8.55 -7.97 14.68
CA GLY A 288 7.94 -6.80 15.32
C GLY A 288 6.63 -7.14 16.03
N TRP A 289 6.47 -6.67 17.27
CA TRP A 289 5.24 -6.81 18.04
C TRP A 289 4.27 -5.67 17.69
N GLY A 290 3.33 -5.93 16.79
CA GLY A 290 2.26 -4.99 16.42
C GLY A 290 0.98 -5.19 17.23
N THR A 291 0.21 -4.11 17.41
CA THR A 291 -1.10 -4.14 18.11
C THR A 291 -2.09 -5.13 17.47
N ASP A 292 -2.09 -5.24 16.15
CA ASP A 292 -2.91 -6.20 15.42
C ASP A 292 -2.49 -7.66 15.69
N THR A 293 -1.17 -7.95 15.73
CA THR A 293 -0.65 -9.31 15.99
C THR A 293 -1.02 -9.78 17.39
N GLU A 294 -0.89 -8.91 18.39
CA GLU A 294 -1.34 -9.18 19.75
C GLU A 294 -2.86 -9.47 19.78
N ALA A 295 -3.66 -8.60 19.16
CA ALA A 295 -5.11 -8.77 19.13
C ALA A 295 -5.54 -10.06 18.44
N ILE A 296 -4.86 -10.43 17.35
CA ILE A 296 -5.05 -11.71 16.64
C ILE A 296 -4.74 -12.89 17.56
N LEU A 297 -3.58 -12.89 18.22
CA LEU A 297 -3.22 -13.97 19.13
C LEU A 297 -4.22 -14.11 20.26
N ARG A 298 -4.63 -13.00 20.89
CA ARG A 298 -5.67 -13.01 21.94
C ARG A 298 -6.97 -13.60 21.45
N GLU A 299 -7.40 -13.28 20.23
CA GLU A 299 -8.63 -13.82 19.66
C GLU A 299 -8.51 -15.31 19.37
N LEU A 300 -7.39 -15.75 18.79
CA LEU A 300 -7.13 -17.16 18.51
C LEU A 300 -7.04 -18.00 19.80
N CYS A 301 -6.45 -17.46 20.87
CA CYS A 301 -6.32 -18.15 22.16
C CYS A 301 -7.66 -18.40 22.85
N LYS A 302 -8.71 -17.61 22.56
CA LYS A 302 -10.08 -17.88 23.06
C LYS A 302 -10.66 -19.17 22.47
N THR A 303 -10.15 -19.62 21.34
CA THR A 303 -10.63 -20.86 20.71
C THR A 303 -10.00 -22.08 21.39
N ASN A 304 -10.79 -23.13 21.59
CA ASN A 304 -10.30 -24.41 22.12
C ASN A 304 -9.80 -25.35 21.02
N CYS A 305 -9.56 -24.82 19.81
CA CYS A 305 -9.18 -25.60 18.64
C CYS A 305 -7.66 -25.81 18.51
N ILE A 306 -6.86 -25.18 19.37
CA ILE A 306 -5.40 -25.23 19.33
C ILE A 306 -4.93 -26.37 20.26
N PRO A 307 -4.25 -27.42 19.74
CA PRO A 307 -3.70 -28.47 20.58
C PRO A 307 -2.66 -27.91 21.57
N SER A 308 -2.57 -28.49 22.76
CA SER A 308 -1.63 -28.09 23.83
C SER A 308 -0.17 -28.10 23.37
N GLU A 309 0.21 -29.09 22.56
CA GLU A 309 1.55 -29.20 21.94
C GLU A 309 1.87 -27.97 21.09
N VAL A 310 0.96 -27.59 20.19
CA VAL A 310 1.12 -26.41 19.32
C VAL A 310 1.11 -25.12 20.12
N TYR A 311 0.27 -25.06 21.15
CA TYR A 311 0.18 -23.92 22.04
C TYR A 311 1.49 -23.71 22.82
N GLY A 312 2.06 -24.80 23.35
CA GLY A 312 3.37 -24.81 24.01
C GLY A 312 4.52 -24.44 23.07
N GLU A 313 4.53 -24.94 21.83
CA GLU A 313 5.48 -24.53 20.79
C GLU A 313 5.41 -23.02 20.50
N GLY A 314 4.19 -22.46 20.43
CA GLY A 314 3.96 -21.03 20.23
C GLY A 314 4.49 -20.19 21.40
N PHE A 315 4.21 -20.62 22.64
CA PHE A 315 4.75 -19.99 23.84
C PHE A 315 6.29 -20.04 23.88
N MET A 316 6.90 -21.19 23.58
CA MET A 316 8.35 -21.30 23.50
C MET A 316 8.94 -20.45 22.38
N THR A 317 8.26 -20.32 21.25
CA THR A 317 8.67 -19.42 20.17
C THR A 317 8.73 -17.97 20.64
N ALA A 318 7.77 -17.55 21.47
CA ALA A 318 7.76 -16.23 22.08
C ALA A 318 8.94 -16.01 23.03
N VAL A 319 9.20 -16.95 23.92
CA VAL A 319 10.31 -16.86 24.88
C VAL A 319 11.67 -16.90 24.20
N ASN A 320 11.79 -17.56 23.04
CA ASN A 320 13.02 -17.56 22.23
C ASN A 320 13.22 -16.28 21.42
N THR A 321 12.23 -15.39 21.37
CA THR A 321 12.27 -14.19 20.53
C THR A 321 12.83 -13.00 21.30
N ARG A 322 14.03 -12.54 20.93
CA ARG A 322 14.75 -11.47 21.63
C ARG A 322 13.99 -10.14 21.76
N TYR A 323 13.27 -9.73 20.72
CA TYR A 323 12.55 -8.46 20.70
C TYR A 323 11.04 -8.69 20.70
N GLY A 324 10.32 -8.14 21.68
CA GLY A 324 8.86 -8.31 21.80
C GLY A 324 8.39 -9.66 22.33
N GLY A 325 9.31 -10.62 22.54
CA GLY A 325 9.00 -11.95 23.09
C GLY A 325 8.37 -11.91 24.48
N ASP A 326 8.74 -10.95 25.33
CA ASP A 326 8.19 -10.81 26.68
C ASP A 326 6.68 -10.51 26.67
N ALA A 327 6.26 -9.57 25.82
CA ALA A 327 4.85 -9.22 25.67
C ALA A 327 4.07 -10.41 25.09
N MET A 328 4.61 -11.05 24.05
CA MET A 328 4.00 -12.22 23.42
C MET A 328 3.85 -13.40 24.37
N GLY A 329 4.91 -13.73 25.10
CA GLY A 329 4.89 -14.86 26.03
C GLY A 329 3.89 -14.61 27.17
N LYS A 330 3.73 -13.37 27.65
CA LYS A 330 2.72 -13.00 28.65
C LYS A 330 1.29 -13.20 28.11
N VAL A 331 1.06 -12.90 26.83
CA VAL A 331 -0.25 -13.13 26.17
C VAL A 331 -0.55 -14.61 26.01
N LEU A 332 0.46 -15.40 25.65
CA LEU A 332 0.31 -16.83 25.40
C LEU A 332 0.32 -17.66 26.68
N TYR A 333 0.72 -17.10 27.83
CA TYR A 333 0.80 -17.86 29.07
C TYR A 333 -0.58 -18.32 29.57
N ASP A 334 -0.80 -19.63 29.56
CA ASP A 334 -2.00 -20.28 30.10
C ASP A 334 -1.60 -21.62 30.76
N GLU A 335 -1.65 -21.66 32.10
CA GLU A 335 -1.29 -22.85 32.90
C GLU A 335 -2.16 -24.08 32.58
N SER A 336 -3.36 -23.89 32.03
CA SER A 336 -4.24 -24.99 31.66
C SER A 336 -3.89 -25.63 30.31
N ARG A 337 -3.15 -24.91 29.46
CA ARG A 337 -2.81 -25.34 28.09
C ARG A 337 -1.34 -25.68 27.91
N ILE A 338 -0.47 -25.17 28.78
CA ILE A 338 0.98 -25.35 28.72
C ILE A 338 1.40 -26.34 29.82
N SER A 339 2.19 -27.36 29.46
CA SER A 339 2.68 -28.34 30.43
C SER A 339 3.71 -27.75 31.40
N GLU A 340 3.86 -28.37 32.58
CA GLU A 340 4.82 -27.94 33.61
C GLU A 340 6.26 -27.94 33.03
N GLU A 341 6.61 -28.95 32.23
CA GLU A 341 7.92 -29.09 31.60
C GLU A 341 8.22 -27.94 30.63
N VAL A 342 7.21 -27.50 29.86
CA VAL A 342 7.36 -26.36 28.94
C VAL A 342 7.56 -25.06 29.73
N ILE A 343 6.83 -24.86 30.84
CA ILE A 343 7.00 -23.68 31.69
C ILE A 343 8.40 -23.64 32.32
N GLN A 344 8.90 -24.79 32.80
CA GLN A 344 10.24 -24.89 33.38
C GLN A 344 11.33 -24.62 32.34
N THR A 345 11.17 -25.17 31.13
CA THR A 345 12.09 -24.91 30.00
C THR A 345 12.06 -23.44 29.61
N ALA A 346 10.87 -22.83 29.51
CA ALA A 346 10.72 -21.41 29.20
C ALA A 346 11.42 -20.51 30.23
N PHE A 347 11.31 -20.81 31.52
CA PHE A 347 11.99 -20.03 32.56
C PHE A 347 13.52 -20.06 32.37
N LYS A 348 14.08 -21.25 32.12
CA LYS A 348 15.52 -21.40 31.87
C LYS A 348 15.95 -20.65 30.61
N THR A 349 15.21 -20.81 29.51
CA THR A 349 15.48 -20.11 28.24
C THR A 349 15.40 -18.59 28.39
N ALA A 350 14.39 -18.07 29.10
CA ALA A 350 14.27 -16.65 29.38
C ALA A 350 15.48 -16.12 30.19
N ALA A 351 15.94 -16.90 31.16
CA ALA A 351 17.10 -16.56 31.97
C ALA A 351 18.42 -16.62 31.17
N ASP A 352 18.55 -17.56 30.24
CA ASP A 352 19.70 -17.68 29.33
C ASP A 352 19.78 -16.54 28.31
N ILE A 353 18.64 -16.14 27.73
CA ILE A 353 18.57 -15.09 26.69
C ILE A 353 18.65 -13.68 27.28
N GLY A 354 18.18 -13.49 28.52
CA GLY A 354 18.14 -12.18 29.18
C GLY A 354 16.76 -11.53 29.26
N HIS A 355 15.68 -12.30 29.11
CA HIS A 355 14.30 -11.84 29.17
C HIS A 355 13.86 -11.54 30.62
N SER A 356 14.35 -10.44 31.19
CA SER A 356 14.14 -10.05 32.59
C SER A 356 12.66 -9.96 32.98
N GLU A 357 11.82 -9.43 32.09
CA GLU A 357 10.38 -9.31 32.32
C GLU A 357 9.65 -10.66 32.27
N MET A 358 10.06 -11.58 31.39
CA MET A 358 9.51 -12.94 31.37
C MET A 358 9.97 -13.75 32.58
N VAL A 359 11.25 -13.66 32.95
CA VAL A 359 11.79 -14.31 34.15
C VAL A 359 11.01 -13.85 35.38
N ARG A 360 10.80 -12.53 35.54
CA ARG A 360 10.02 -11.96 36.63
C ARG A 360 8.57 -12.48 36.63
N PHE A 361 7.94 -12.53 35.46
CA PHE A 361 6.56 -12.99 35.33
C PHE A 361 6.39 -14.49 35.67
N LEU A 362 7.36 -15.33 35.28
CA LEU A 362 7.32 -16.76 35.54
C LEU A 362 7.78 -17.15 36.95
N PHE A 363 8.59 -16.32 37.63
CA PHE A 363 9.25 -16.65 38.89
C PHE A 363 8.31 -17.14 40.00
N ASP A 364 7.12 -16.55 40.11
CA ASP A 364 6.14 -16.86 41.16
C ASP A 364 5.12 -17.94 40.74
N LYS A 365 5.28 -18.54 39.56
CA LYS A 365 4.34 -19.53 39.04
C LYS A 365 4.49 -20.88 39.74
N PRO A 366 3.37 -21.58 40.03
CA PRO A 366 3.39 -22.83 40.81
C PRO A 366 4.19 -23.95 40.11
N ALA A 367 4.27 -23.92 38.79
CA ALA A 367 5.05 -24.87 37.98
C ALA A 367 6.57 -24.82 38.22
N LEU A 368 7.10 -23.74 38.84
CA LEU A 368 8.54 -23.58 39.08
C LEU A 368 8.95 -24.06 40.47
N ARG A 369 9.55 -25.26 40.50
CA ARG A 369 10.22 -25.79 41.69
C ARG A 369 11.52 -25.05 41.96
N GLN A 370 11.96 -25.04 43.22
CA GLN A 370 13.17 -24.33 43.64
C GLN A 370 14.44 -24.77 42.86
N ALA A 371 14.53 -26.05 42.49
CA ALA A 371 15.63 -26.56 41.68
C ALA A 371 15.70 -25.89 40.29
N VAL A 372 14.55 -25.69 39.62
CA VAL A 372 14.49 -25.01 38.30
C VAL A 372 14.85 -23.53 38.44
N LYS A 373 14.44 -22.89 39.54
CA LYS A 373 14.82 -21.51 39.85
C LYS A 373 16.34 -21.39 40.02
N HIS A 374 16.96 -22.34 40.73
CA HIS A 374 18.41 -22.42 40.90
C HIS A 374 19.13 -22.61 39.57
N ASP A 375 18.68 -23.54 38.74
CA ASP A 375 19.23 -23.75 37.40
C ASP A 375 19.16 -22.48 36.55
N GLY A 376 18.00 -21.82 36.49
CA GLY A 376 17.84 -20.57 35.74
C GLY A 376 18.74 -19.43 36.25
N PHE A 377 18.95 -19.32 37.57
CA PHE A 377 19.85 -18.35 38.15
C PHE A 377 21.31 -18.58 37.75
N VAL A 378 21.77 -19.84 37.77
CA VAL A 378 23.11 -20.22 37.31
C VAL A 378 23.27 -20.00 35.80
N SER A 379 22.26 -20.37 35.02
CA SER A 379 22.16 -20.17 33.57
C SER A 379 22.31 -18.69 33.18
N ALA A 380 21.60 -17.79 33.87
CA ALA A 380 21.72 -16.35 33.66
C ALA A 380 23.13 -15.82 33.97
N ALA A 381 23.78 -16.35 35.03
CA ALA A 381 25.15 -15.97 35.38
C ALA A 381 26.17 -16.46 34.34
N GLN A 382 26.00 -17.69 33.84
CA GLN A 382 26.84 -18.29 32.81
C GLN A 382 26.81 -17.49 31.50
N HIS A 383 25.62 -17.04 31.08
CA HIS A 383 25.41 -16.26 29.86
C HIS A 383 25.58 -14.75 30.04
N ASN A 384 26.07 -14.31 31.20
CA ASN A 384 26.33 -12.90 31.54
C ASN A 384 25.09 -11.99 31.48
N GLN A 385 23.92 -12.53 31.81
CA GLN A 385 22.66 -11.79 31.88
C GLN A 385 22.56 -11.01 33.20
N VAL A 386 23.30 -9.90 33.29
CA VAL A 386 23.48 -9.11 34.51
C VAL A 386 22.15 -8.65 35.11
N GLU A 387 21.23 -8.14 34.28
CA GLU A 387 19.93 -7.66 34.74
C GLU A 387 19.08 -8.79 35.35
N VAL A 388 19.05 -9.95 34.70
CA VAL A 388 18.32 -11.13 35.18
C VAL A 388 18.89 -11.62 36.52
N VAL A 389 20.22 -11.71 36.64
CA VAL A 389 20.85 -12.16 37.89
C VAL A 389 20.59 -11.16 39.03
N GLN A 390 20.64 -9.86 38.76
CA GLN A 390 20.31 -8.85 39.77
C GLN A 390 18.83 -8.91 40.18
N LEU A 391 17.92 -9.12 39.22
CA LEU A 391 16.49 -9.29 39.46
C LEU A 391 16.20 -10.52 40.32
N LEU A 392 16.79 -11.67 39.96
CA LEU A 392 16.65 -12.92 40.71
C LEU A 392 17.26 -12.83 42.11
N ALA A 393 18.43 -12.20 42.25
CA ALA A 393 19.10 -12.03 43.56
C ALA A 393 18.34 -11.08 44.52
N ARG A 394 17.41 -10.27 44.01
CA ARG A 394 16.53 -9.39 44.81
C ARG A 394 15.20 -10.06 45.18
N SER A 395 14.74 -11.03 44.38
CA SER A 395 13.40 -11.62 44.50
C SER A 395 13.31 -12.78 45.48
N ALA A 396 14.43 -13.41 45.85
CA ALA A 396 14.43 -14.50 46.83
C ALA A 396 15.73 -14.59 47.64
N GLN A 397 15.66 -15.30 48.77
CA GLN A 397 16.83 -15.77 49.50
C GLN A 397 17.37 -17.02 48.79
N TRP A 398 18.58 -16.92 48.26
CA TRP A 398 19.27 -18.01 47.58
C TRP A 398 20.17 -18.76 48.55
N SER A 399 20.27 -20.09 48.38
CA SER A 399 21.24 -20.88 49.15
C SER A 399 22.67 -20.46 48.82
N GLN A 400 23.58 -20.70 49.75
CA GLN A 400 25.01 -20.45 49.54
C GLN A 400 25.56 -21.25 48.35
N ASP A 401 25.05 -22.47 48.15
CA ASP A 401 25.37 -23.31 46.99
C ASP A 401 24.95 -22.63 45.69
N ALA A 402 23.74 -22.06 45.63
CA ALA A 402 23.24 -21.37 44.44
C ALA A 402 24.06 -20.15 44.06
N LEU A 403 24.41 -19.33 45.05
CA LEU A 403 25.29 -18.17 44.85
C LEU A 403 26.70 -18.59 44.43
N THR A 404 27.22 -19.69 44.98
CA THR A 404 28.55 -20.22 44.65
C THR A 404 28.59 -20.77 43.22
N SER A 405 27.59 -21.57 42.82
CA SER A 405 27.48 -22.08 41.44
C SER A 405 27.39 -20.94 40.43
N ALA A 406 26.57 -19.91 40.69
CA ALA A 406 26.47 -18.74 39.82
C ALA A 406 27.80 -17.97 39.73
N PHE A 407 28.51 -17.79 40.86
CA PHE A 407 29.80 -17.12 40.91
C PHE A 407 30.88 -17.87 40.10
N GLN A 408 30.88 -19.21 40.16
CA GLN A 408 31.80 -20.04 39.38
C GLN A 408 31.45 -20.03 37.89
N ALA A 409 30.17 -20.03 37.54
CA ALA A 409 29.69 -20.10 36.17
C ALA A 409 29.95 -18.80 35.37
N THR A 410 29.89 -17.62 36.01
CA THR A 410 30.09 -16.36 35.30
C THR A 410 31.56 -16.03 35.03
N LYS A 411 31.86 -15.48 33.85
CA LYS A 411 33.18 -14.90 33.51
C LYS A 411 33.19 -13.38 33.61
N ASN A 412 32.03 -12.74 33.80
CA ASN A 412 31.92 -11.29 33.88
C ASN A 412 32.42 -10.77 35.24
N GLN A 413 33.43 -9.88 35.22
CA GLN A 413 34.04 -9.36 36.45
C GLN A 413 33.09 -8.52 37.31
N ALA A 414 32.19 -7.74 36.70
CA ALA A 414 31.21 -6.94 37.45
C ALA A 414 30.20 -7.85 38.15
N LEU A 415 29.74 -8.90 37.47
CA LEU A 415 28.82 -9.88 38.04
C LEU A 415 29.49 -10.70 39.16
N ARG A 416 30.77 -11.06 39.00
CA ARG A 416 31.55 -11.69 40.06
C ARG A 416 31.66 -10.82 41.31
N ARG A 417 31.90 -9.52 41.16
CA ARG A 417 31.93 -8.59 42.31
C ARG A 417 30.57 -8.54 43.01
N PHE A 418 29.48 -8.48 42.26
CA PHE A 418 28.13 -8.50 42.82
C PHE A 418 27.79 -9.79 43.56
N LEU A 419 28.13 -10.96 43.01
CA LEU A 419 27.89 -12.24 43.67
C LEU A 419 28.81 -12.45 44.89
N ARG A 420 30.04 -11.92 44.84
CA ARG A 420 30.98 -11.95 45.97
C ARG A 420 30.44 -11.17 47.18
N THR A 421 29.87 -9.98 46.97
CA THR A 421 29.27 -9.21 48.06
C THR A 421 28.06 -9.93 48.67
N LYS A 422 27.27 -10.64 47.85
CA LYS A 422 26.15 -11.47 48.32
C LYS A 422 26.59 -12.72 49.09
N LEU A 423 27.74 -13.30 48.75
CA LEU A 423 28.36 -14.43 49.46
C LEU A 423 29.05 -14.01 50.78
N GLY A 424 29.25 -12.70 51.03
CA GLY A 424 29.97 -12.22 52.21
C GLY A 424 31.47 -12.52 52.19
N ILE A 425 32.04 -12.87 51.02
CA ILE A 425 33.47 -13.14 50.85
C ILE A 425 34.17 -11.80 50.65
N LYS A 426 35.11 -11.44 51.54
CA LYS A 426 35.88 -10.18 51.45
C LYS A 426 36.75 -10.10 50.19
#